data_AF-A0A1M7LND2-F1
#
_entry.id   AF-A0A1M7LND2-F1
#
_cell.length_a   1.000
_cell.length_b   1.000
_cell.length_c   1.000
_cell.angle_alpha   90.00
_cell.angle_beta   90.00
_cell.angle_gamma   90.00
#
_symmetry.space_group_name_H-M   'P 1'
#
loop_
_entity.id
_entity.type
_entity.pdbx_description
1 polymer ?
#
loop_
_entity_poly.entity_id
_entity_poly.type
_entity_poly.pdbx_seq_one_letter_code
_entity_poly.pdbx_strand_id
1 'polypeptide(L)'
;MLFLTALLIAILIAFCLDKPLKKCPAAFYISAAVLTVASVVITQSDIDISSRFVRDNVLGIFSRGALGTAFWAIVMWAGALPNGSAPIKKLMPIRGELSITAAILTFSHIITYGVQYIKNLINGRTGSDFVTTSIVCLAMVLIMTPLTVMSFKKIRKKMNAKTWKKIQRFAYIFYACIYIHILVLFMPKAQKGREGYFLSVIAYSAVFIGYAVMRIRKYYVINKKPEKKLVPNAVSACVFALPVALLGALSYNSDTAPSKSNAVTDGNTATFTFAPETSSVTETAVTTAKDDKKSTETAAVTDKASKTTTSSTETDKKTDDKKKDEKKTDEKASSEGEEKQEEKHEEQSNNDVPAQEQHEETPATEPQPSYKYKNGEYEADAEGYAGKIHVKLSIENDRITSFSASADDDDPEYFSDAMNTVIPQIAAKCSADGIDACSGATYSSNGIIDAARMALEQALN
;
A
#
# COMPACT_ATOMS: atom_id res chain seq x y z
N MET A 1 12.91 -14.13 -0.75
CA MET A 1 13.60 -15.23 -0.02
C MET A 1 12.74 -15.98 0.98
N LEU A 2 12.01 -15.32 1.90
CA LEU A 2 11.30 -15.94 3.05
C LEU A 2 10.48 -17.22 2.75
N PHE A 3 9.89 -17.35 1.56
CA PHE A 3 9.18 -18.58 1.18
C PHE A 3 10.10 -19.82 1.09
N LEU A 4 11.33 -19.67 0.59
CA LEU A 4 12.27 -20.78 0.44
C LEU A 4 12.80 -21.26 1.80
N THR A 5 13.07 -20.35 2.73
CA THR A 5 13.45 -20.70 4.11
C THR A 5 12.28 -21.37 4.85
N ALA A 6 11.07 -20.82 4.73
CA ALA A 6 9.86 -21.44 5.27
C ALA A 6 9.59 -22.83 4.67
N LEU A 7 9.82 -23.03 3.36
CA LEU A 7 9.69 -24.32 2.69
C LEU A 7 10.71 -25.34 3.18
N LEU A 8 11.97 -24.95 3.37
CA LEU A 8 13.00 -25.83 3.95
C LEU A 8 12.65 -26.23 5.39
N ILE A 9 12.21 -25.28 6.23
CA ILE A 9 11.78 -25.53 7.61
C ILE A 9 10.58 -26.49 7.63
N ALA A 10 9.55 -26.25 6.82
CA ALA A 10 8.37 -27.10 6.75
C ALA A 10 8.71 -28.51 6.25
N ILE A 11 9.63 -28.64 5.28
CA ILE A 11 10.14 -29.95 4.80
C ILE A 11 10.88 -30.68 5.92
N LEU A 12 11.79 -30.02 6.63
CA LEU A 12 12.51 -30.61 7.76
C LEU A 12 11.53 -31.14 8.81
N ILE A 13 10.55 -30.33 9.22
CA ILE A 13 9.50 -30.74 10.17
C ILE A 13 8.72 -31.95 9.62
N ALA A 14 8.25 -31.91 8.37
CA ALA A 14 7.43 -32.97 7.79
C ALA A 14 8.17 -34.31 7.58
N PHE A 15 9.51 -34.29 7.44
CA PHE A 15 10.31 -35.51 7.26
C PHE A 15 10.99 -36.01 8.54
N CYS A 16 11.35 -35.15 9.48
CA CYS A 16 12.00 -35.52 10.74
C CYS A 16 11.00 -35.81 11.87
N LEU A 17 9.89 -35.08 11.93
CA LEU A 17 8.89 -35.20 13.01
C LEU A 17 7.65 -36.03 12.60
N ASP A 18 7.76 -36.84 11.54
CA ASP A 18 6.67 -37.69 11.02
C ASP A 18 6.12 -38.68 12.07
N LYS A 19 7.01 -39.32 12.84
CA LYS A 19 6.65 -40.24 13.94
C LYS A 19 6.00 -39.49 15.13
N PRO A 20 6.60 -38.41 15.70
CA PRO A 20 5.95 -37.56 16.71
C PRO A 20 4.57 -37.03 16.29
N LEU A 21 4.46 -36.43 15.10
CA LEU A 21 3.23 -35.80 14.60
C LEU A 21 2.07 -36.81 14.51
N LYS A 22 2.37 -38.06 14.11
CA LYS A 22 1.39 -39.14 14.07
C LYS A 22 0.99 -39.68 15.46
N LYS A 23 1.91 -39.66 16.44
CA LYS A 23 1.64 -40.11 17.82
C LYS A 23 0.87 -39.05 18.63
N CYS A 24 1.33 -37.81 18.62
CA CYS A 24 0.88 -36.73 19.49
C CYS A 24 0.43 -35.48 18.71
N PRO A 25 -0.52 -35.58 17.73
CA PRO A 25 -0.86 -34.45 16.86
C PRO A 25 -1.39 -33.22 17.62
N ALA A 26 -2.02 -33.42 18.80
CA ALA A 26 -2.49 -32.33 19.65
C ALA A 26 -1.35 -31.39 20.09
N ALA A 27 -0.15 -31.91 20.37
CA ALA A 27 1.00 -31.09 20.76
C ALA A 27 1.41 -30.13 19.64
N PHE A 28 1.35 -30.58 18.38
CA PHE A 28 1.65 -29.76 17.20
C PHE A 28 0.59 -28.70 16.92
N TYR A 29 -0.68 -28.99 17.21
CA TYR A 29 -1.74 -27.99 17.10
C TYR A 29 -1.62 -26.93 18.20
N ILE A 30 -1.28 -27.34 19.44
CA ILE A 30 -1.04 -26.42 20.56
C ILE A 30 0.19 -25.56 20.28
N SER A 31 1.32 -26.13 19.84
CA SER A 31 2.51 -25.34 19.52
C SER A 31 2.26 -24.38 18.35
N ALA A 32 1.51 -24.79 17.32
CA ALA A 32 1.12 -23.91 16.23
C ALA A 32 0.19 -22.78 16.71
N ALA A 33 -0.74 -23.06 17.62
CA ALA A 33 -1.64 -22.05 18.19
C ALA A 33 -0.88 -21.05 19.09
N VAL A 34 0.06 -21.53 19.92
CA VAL A 34 0.93 -20.66 20.74
C VAL A 34 1.81 -19.77 19.86
N LEU A 35 2.44 -20.33 18.82
CA LEU A 35 3.21 -19.53 17.84
C LEU A 35 2.34 -18.52 17.09
N THR A 36 1.09 -18.89 16.78
CA THR A 36 0.11 -18.01 16.13
C THR A 36 -0.26 -16.83 17.04
N VAL A 37 -0.62 -17.10 18.30
CA VAL A 37 -0.94 -16.06 19.29
C VAL A 37 0.26 -15.17 19.58
N ALA A 38 1.45 -15.75 19.80
CA ALA A 38 2.67 -14.99 20.03
C ALA A 38 3.01 -14.09 18.82
N SER A 39 2.92 -14.60 17.59
CA SER A 39 3.14 -13.80 16.38
C SER A 39 2.11 -12.68 16.23
N VAL A 40 0.84 -12.91 16.57
CA VAL A 40 -0.21 -11.88 16.50
C VAL A 40 0.06 -10.79 17.54
N VAL A 41 0.26 -11.17 18.81
CA VAL A 41 0.54 -10.22 19.90
C VAL A 41 1.75 -9.36 19.57
N ILE A 42 2.89 -9.97 19.20
CA ILE A 42 4.13 -9.25 18.89
C ILE A 42 3.97 -8.30 17.68
N THR A 43 3.09 -8.62 16.72
CA THR A 43 2.82 -7.76 15.54
C THR A 43 1.63 -6.81 15.74
N GLN A 44 1.07 -6.72 16.96
CA GLN A 44 -0.03 -5.81 17.33
C GLN A 44 0.27 -5.04 18.63
N SER A 45 1.52 -5.08 19.08
CA SER A 45 2.04 -4.39 20.25
C SER A 45 3.29 -3.62 19.85
N ASP A 46 3.50 -2.45 20.45
CA ASP A 46 4.62 -1.52 20.18
C ASP A 46 5.97 -2.02 20.75
N ILE A 47 6.21 -3.34 20.70
CA ILE A 47 7.44 -4.00 21.12
C ILE A 47 8.42 -3.90 19.94
N ASP A 48 9.18 -2.81 19.88
CA ASP A 48 10.22 -2.68 18.85
C ASP A 48 11.32 -3.75 19.03
N ILE A 49 11.37 -4.66 18.06
CA ILE A 49 12.43 -5.67 17.96
C ILE A 49 13.58 -5.06 17.17
N SER A 50 14.49 -4.41 17.89
CA SER A 50 15.68 -3.73 17.34
C SER A 50 16.57 -4.64 16.46
N SER A 51 16.47 -5.96 16.60
CA SER A 51 17.08 -6.91 15.67
C SER A 51 16.25 -7.08 14.40
N ARG A 52 16.59 -6.29 13.37
CA ARG A 52 16.04 -6.40 12.00
C ARG A 52 16.04 -7.84 11.46
N PHE A 53 17.04 -8.66 11.80
CA PHE A 53 17.06 -10.08 11.41
C PHE A 53 15.87 -10.86 12.00
N VAL A 54 15.57 -10.68 13.30
CA VAL A 54 14.47 -11.36 13.98
C VAL A 54 13.12 -10.88 13.44
N ARG A 55 12.94 -9.57 13.29
CA ARG A 55 11.73 -8.98 12.71
C ARG A 55 11.48 -9.48 11.28
N ASP A 56 12.44 -9.30 10.39
CA ASP A 56 12.25 -9.52 8.96
C ASP A 56 12.24 -11.03 8.58
N ASN A 57 12.99 -11.88 9.32
CA ASN A 57 13.13 -13.31 8.99
C ASN A 57 12.44 -14.28 9.98
N VAL A 58 12.39 -13.99 11.28
CA VAL A 58 11.74 -14.89 12.25
C VAL A 58 10.27 -14.56 12.35
N LEU A 59 9.91 -13.33 12.76
CA LEU A 59 8.51 -12.89 12.84
C LEU A 59 7.87 -12.83 11.45
N GLY A 60 8.59 -12.31 10.45
CA GLY A 60 8.17 -12.25 9.05
C GLY A 60 7.82 -13.60 8.39
N ILE A 61 8.28 -14.73 8.94
CA ILE A 61 7.87 -16.06 8.47
C ILE A 61 6.45 -16.45 8.94
N PHE A 62 5.99 -15.90 10.08
CA PHE A 62 4.66 -16.15 10.66
C PHE A 62 3.65 -15.05 10.29
N SER A 63 4.01 -13.77 10.37
CA SER A 63 3.10 -12.65 10.08
C SER A 63 2.75 -12.60 8.59
N ARG A 64 3.74 -12.69 7.69
CA ARG A 64 3.53 -12.72 6.21
C ARG A 64 3.05 -14.08 5.69
N GLY A 65 2.58 -14.98 6.57
CA GLY A 65 1.95 -16.27 6.21
C GLY A 65 2.85 -17.30 5.52
N ALA A 66 4.16 -17.02 5.35
CA ALA A 66 5.08 -17.84 4.57
C ALA A 66 5.17 -19.29 5.09
N LEU A 67 5.17 -19.49 6.42
CA LEU A 67 5.20 -20.82 7.02
C LEU A 67 3.91 -21.61 6.77
N GLY A 68 2.73 -20.98 6.91
CA GLY A 68 1.45 -21.60 6.58
C GLY A 68 1.40 -22.05 5.12
N THR A 69 1.79 -21.16 4.20
CA THR A 69 1.88 -21.44 2.75
C THR A 69 2.88 -22.57 2.44
N ALA A 70 4.02 -22.63 3.13
CA ALA A 70 4.98 -23.73 3.01
C ALA A 70 4.40 -25.09 3.47
N PHE A 71 3.67 -25.14 4.60
CA PHE A 71 2.97 -26.35 5.01
C PHE A 71 1.86 -26.75 4.03
N TRP A 72 1.09 -25.79 3.49
CA TRP A 72 0.11 -26.04 2.44
C TRP A 72 0.74 -26.61 1.16
N ALA A 73 1.92 -26.13 0.77
CA ALA A 73 2.69 -26.69 -0.35
C ALA A 73 3.01 -28.19 -0.11
N ILE A 74 3.46 -28.58 1.08
CA ILE A 74 3.72 -29.98 1.41
C ILE A 74 2.42 -30.81 1.39
N VAL A 75 1.32 -30.27 1.92
CA VAL A 75 0.00 -30.93 1.94
C VAL A 75 -0.56 -31.14 0.53
N MET A 76 -0.31 -30.23 -0.42
CA MET A 76 -0.69 -30.46 -1.82
C MET A 76 0.26 -31.46 -2.50
N TRP A 77 1.58 -31.28 -2.40
CA TRP A 77 2.58 -32.12 -3.05
C TRP A 77 2.56 -33.58 -2.59
N ALA A 78 2.22 -33.85 -1.32
CA ALA A 78 1.98 -35.20 -0.80
C ALA A 78 0.92 -35.99 -1.63
N GLY A 79 -0.02 -35.30 -2.28
CA GLY A 79 -0.98 -35.91 -3.20
C GLY A 79 -0.45 -36.09 -4.64
N ALA A 80 0.43 -35.21 -5.10
CA ALA A 80 0.96 -35.18 -6.48
C ALA A 80 2.10 -36.18 -6.72
N LEU A 81 2.93 -36.47 -5.71
CA LEU A 81 4.07 -37.39 -5.80
C LEU A 81 3.69 -38.79 -6.36
N PRO A 82 4.59 -39.49 -7.06
CA PRO A 82 4.30 -40.83 -7.61
C PRO A 82 4.07 -41.87 -6.50
N ASN A 83 3.10 -42.75 -6.71
CA ASN A 83 2.75 -43.82 -5.77
C ASN A 83 3.95 -44.77 -5.56
N GLY A 84 4.18 -45.19 -4.31
CA GLY A 84 5.30 -46.08 -3.94
C GLY A 84 6.60 -45.39 -3.55
N SER A 85 6.81 -44.12 -3.93
CA SER A 85 8.01 -43.35 -3.59
C SER A 85 8.22 -43.19 -2.08
N ALA A 86 9.48 -43.12 -1.62
CA ALA A 86 9.81 -42.90 -0.20
C ALA A 86 9.07 -41.71 0.45
N PRO A 87 9.03 -40.49 -0.14
CA PRO A 87 8.31 -39.37 0.45
C PRO A 87 6.79 -39.59 0.55
N ILE A 88 6.14 -40.29 -0.39
CA ILE A 88 4.69 -40.53 -0.31
C ILE A 88 4.32 -41.44 0.87
N LYS A 89 5.22 -42.37 1.24
CA LYS A 89 5.05 -43.28 2.38
C LYS A 89 5.12 -42.53 3.72
N LYS A 90 5.98 -41.49 3.83
CA LYS A 90 6.06 -40.62 5.02
C LYS A 90 4.92 -39.61 5.11
N LEU A 91 4.62 -38.90 4.00
CA LEU A 91 3.71 -37.74 4.02
C LEU A 91 2.22 -38.12 4.01
N MET A 92 1.80 -39.18 3.33
CA MET A 92 0.37 -39.54 3.26
C MET A 92 -0.28 -39.88 4.63
N PRO A 93 0.39 -40.60 5.55
CA PRO A 93 -0.16 -40.90 6.88
C PRO A 93 -0.37 -39.71 7.82
N ILE A 94 0.29 -38.57 7.55
CA ILE A 94 0.26 -37.33 8.36
C ILE A 94 -0.38 -36.14 7.63
N ARG A 95 -0.95 -36.38 6.44
CA ARG A 95 -1.42 -35.31 5.55
C ARG A 95 -2.60 -34.50 6.11
N GLY A 96 -3.43 -35.10 6.95
CA GLY A 96 -4.55 -34.38 7.59
C GLY A 96 -4.07 -33.52 8.75
N GLU A 97 -3.13 -34.06 9.52
CA GLU A 97 -2.46 -33.42 10.65
C GLU A 97 -1.67 -32.19 10.17
N LEU A 98 -0.82 -32.33 9.15
CA LEU A 98 -0.13 -31.21 8.49
C LEU A 98 -1.10 -30.14 7.95
N SER A 99 -2.27 -30.53 7.45
CA SER A 99 -3.28 -29.58 6.93
C SER A 99 -3.96 -28.76 8.01
N ILE A 100 -4.12 -29.31 9.22
CA ILE A 100 -4.65 -28.57 10.37
C ILE A 100 -3.57 -27.63 10.92
N THR A 101 -2.33 -28.10 11.06
CA THR A 101 -1.17 -27.26 11.43
C THR A 101 -0.98 -26.10 10.46
N ALA A 102 -1.09 -26.34 9.14
CA ALA A 102 -1.01 -25.30 8.11
C ALA A 102 -2.07 -24.21 8.32
N ALA A 103 -3.33 -24.60 8.50
CA ALA A 103 -4.44 -23.67 8.69
C ALA A 103 -4.31 -22.83 9.96
N ILE A 104 -3.83 -23.41 11.07
CA ILE A 104 -3.55 -22.68 12.31
C ILE A 104 -2.45 -21.63 12.07
N LEU A 105 -1.34 -22.02 11.42
CA LEU A 105 -0.23 -21.10 11.10
C LEU A 105 -0.57 -20.06 10.01
N THR A 106 -1.58 -20.31 9.16
CA THR A 106 -2.13 -19.27 8.27
C THR A 106 -3.03 -18.29 9.05
N PHE A 107 -3.51 -18.65 10.24
CA PHE A 107 -4.43 -17.82 11.01
C PHE A 107 -3.75 -16.59 11.65
N SER A 108 -2.44 -16.61 11.92
CA SER A 108 -1.70 -15.40 12.32
C SER A 108 -1.77 -14.34 11.23
N HIS A 109 -1.42 -14.72 10.00
CA HIS A 109 -1.50 -13.86 8.83
C HIS A 109 -2.91 -13.31 8.58
N ILE A 110 -3.94 -14.16 8.72
CA ILE A 110 -5.35 -13.76 8.59
C ILE A 110 -5.76 -12.77 9.68
N ILE A 111 -5.33 -12.92 10.93
CA ILE A 111 -5.64 -11.94 11.99
C ILE A 111 -4.86 -10.64 11.76
N THR A 112 -3.53 -10.71 11.67
CA THR A 112 -2.64 -9.53 11.59
C THR A 112 -3.03 -8.61 10.45
N TYR A 113 -3.14 -9.13 9.21
CA TYR A 113 -3.51 -8.30 8.06
C TYR A 113 -5.02 -8.16 7.89
N GLY A 114 -5.83 -9.15 8.27
CA GLY A 114 -7.28 -9.10 8.13
C GLY A 114 -7.93 -8.02 8.99
N VAL A 115 -7.41 -7.76 10.20
CA VAL A 115 -7.85 -6.61 11.02
C VAL A 115 -7.63 -5.30 10.27
N GLN A 116 -6.47 -5.10 9.63
CA GLN A 116 -6.20 -3.87 8.88
C GLN A 116 -7.07 -3.75 7.62
N TYR A 117 -7.29 -4.83 6.88
CA TYR A 117 -8.24 -4.83 5.76
C TYR A 117 -9.68 -4.54 6.22
N ILE A 118 -10.08 -4.98 7.42
CA ILE A 118 -11.39 -4.66 7.99
C ILE A 118 -11.48 -3.19 8.42
N LYS A 119 -10.48 -2.64 9.14
CA LYS A 119 -10.41 -1.19 9.44
C LYS A 119 -10.55 -0.36 8.16
N ASN A 120 -9.73 -0.67 7.15
CA ASN A 120 -9.70 0.04 5.89
C ASN A 120 -11.04 -0.03 5.14
N LEU A 121 -11.75 -1.18 5.19
CA LEU A 121 -13.07 -1.33 4.59
C LEU A 121 -14.16 -0.54 5.35
N ILE A 122 -14.09 -0.48 6.68
CA ILE A 122 -14.98 0.33 7.53
C ILE A 122 -14.77 1.83 7.25
N ASN A 123 -13.52 2.26 7.08
CA ASN A 123 -13.14 3.63 6.72
C ASN A 123 -13.44 3.99 5.24
N GLY A 124 -14.34 3.26 4.57
CA GLY A 124 -14.85 3.62 3.24
C GLY A 124 -13.89 3.41 2.06
N ARG A 125 -12.84 2.59 2.20
CA ARG A 125 -11.82 2.42 1.16
C ARG A 125 -12.33 1.65 -0.07
N THR A 126 -12.44 2.33 -1.21
CA THR A 126 -13.10 1.83 -2.44
C THR A 126 -12.17 1.46 -3.62
N GLY A 127 -10.85 1.62 -3.50
CA GLY A 127 -9.91 1.39 -4.61
C GLY A 127 -9.99 -0.02 -5.22
N SER A 128 -9.95 -0.12 -6.56
CA SER A 128 -10.11 -1.36 -7.35
C SER A 128 -9.32 -2.55 -6.82
N ASP A 129 -8.04 -2.30 -6.51
CA ASP A 129 -7.07 -3.32 -6.16
C ASP A 129 -7.30 -3.83 -4.73
N PHE A 130 -7.72 -2.91 -3.84
CA PHE A 130 -8.13 -3.22 -2.47
C PHE A 130 -9.43 -4.04 -2.45
N VAL A 131 -10.44 -3.66 -3.23
CA VAL A 131 -11.69 -4.41 -3.38
C VAL A 131 -11.43 -5.80 -3.95
N THR A 132 -10.64 -5.89 -5.04
CA THR A 132 -10.27 -7.16 -5.69
C THR A 132 -9.52 -8.08 -4.73
N THR A 133 -8.51 -7.56 -4.03
CA THR A 133 -7.73 -8.32 -3.04
C THR A 133 -8.62 -8.78 -1.87
N SER A 134 -9.52 -7.93 -1.39
CA SER A 134 -10.47 -8.25 -0.31
C SER A 134 -11.41 -9.39 -0.70
N ILE A 135 -11.97 -9.37 -1.91
CA ILE A 135 -12.83 -10.44 -2.43
C ILE A 135 -12.07 -11.78 -2.51
N VAL A 136 -10.84 -11.77 -3.03
CA VAL A 136 -9.98 -12.96 -3.12
C VAL A 136 -9.66 -13.51 -1.72
N CYS A 137 -9.32 -12.64 -0.76
CA CYS A 137 -9.01 -13.06 0.61
C CYS A 137 -10.24 -13.64 1.32
N LEU A 138 -11.40 -12.99 1.22
CA LEU A 138 -12.66 -13.46 1.80
C LEU A 138 -13.06 -14.83 1.25
N ALA A 139 -13.03 -15.00 -0.08
CA ALA A 139 -13.30 -16.28 -0.73
C ALA A 139 -12.32 -17.38 -0.27
N MET A 140 -11.04 -17.05 -0.12
CA MET A 140 -10.02 -18.00 0.34
C MET A 140 -10.26 -18.45 1.79
N VAL A 141 -10.60 -17.54 2.71
CA VAL A 141 -10.95 -17.84 4.11
C VAL A 141 -12.23 -18.67 4.22
N LEU A 142 -13.27 -18.32 3.45
CA LEU A 142 -14.54 -19.05 3.40
C LEU A 142 -14.38 -20.49 2.90
N ILE A 143 -13.40 -20.76 2.02
CA ILE A 143 -13.09 -22.13 1.56
C ILE A 143 -12.18 -22.86 2.57
N MET A 144 -11.15 -22.19 3.12
CA MET A 144 -10.18 -22.79 4.06
C MET A 144 -10.85 -23.30 5.35
N THR A 145 -11.74 -22.49 5.91
CA THR A 145 -12.34 -22.73 7.23
C THR A 145 -13.09 -24.06 7.32
N PRO A 146 -14.11 -24.36 6.48
CA PRO A 146 -14.78 -25.65 6.50
C PRO A 146 -13.87 -26.83 6.13
N LEU A 147 -12.93 -26.66 5.18
CA LEU A 147 -11.95 -27.71 4.83
C LEU A 147 -11.09 -28.12 6.03
N THR A 148 -10.68 -27.16 6.85
CA THR A 148 -9.91 -27.37 8.07
C THR A 148 -10.76 -28.07 9.13
N VAL A 149 -11.97 -27.56 9.40
CA VAL A 149 -12.91 -28.15 10.37
C VAL A 149 -13.24 -29.62 10.03
N MET A 150 -13.49 -29.94 8.75
CA MET A 150 -13.74 -31.30 8.29
C MET A 150 -12.50 -32.23 8.29
N SER A 151 -11.30 -31.69 8.52
CA SER A 151 -10.07 -32.49 8.59
C SER A 151 -9.86 -33.11 9.98
N PHE A 152 -10.44 -32.54 11.04
CA PHE A 152 -10.35 -33.08 12.40
C PHE A 152 -10.91 -34.51 12.48
N LYS A 153 -10.14 -35.42 13.09
CA LYS A 153 -10.43 -36.86 13.19
C LYS A 153 -11.77 -37.18 13.89
N LYS A 154 -12.21 -36.33 14.84
CA LYS A 154 -13.54 -36.42 15.49
C LYS A 154 -14.68 -36.14 14.49
N ILE A 155 -14.56 -35.08 13.69
CA ILE A 155 -15.60 -34.62 12.75
C ILE A 155 -15.62 -35.52 11.51
N ARG A 156 -14.44 -35.86 10.96
CA ARG A 156 -14.29 -36.78 9.82
C ARG A 156 -14.90 -38.16 10.08
N LYS A 157 -14.90 -38.65 11.32
CA LYS A 157 -15.57 -39.92 11.70
C LYS A 157 -17.10 -39.85 11.65
N LYS A 158 -17.72 -38.66 11.76
CA LYS A 158 -19.18 -38.48 11.74
C LYS A 158 -19.77 -38.36 10.32
N MET A 159 -18.96 -38.22 9.28
CA MET A 159 -19.44 -37.95 7.91
C MET A 159 -19.16 -39.09 6.93
N ASN A 160 -20.10 -39.35 6.01
CA ASN A 160 -19.97 -40.32 4.93
C ASN A 160 -18.70 -40.06 4.08
N ALA A 161 -17.89 -41.10 3.87
CA ALA A 161 -16.62 -41.01 3.16
C ALA A 161 -16.75 -40.58 1.69
N LYS A 162 -17.90 -40.80 1.03
CA LYS A 162 -18.17 -40.27 -0.32
C LYS A 162 -18.33 -38.75 -0.28
N THR A 163 -19.15 -38.24 0.64
CA THR A 163 -19.39 -36.79 0.84
C THR A 163 -18.12 -36.07 1.25
N TRP A 164 -17.39 -36.59 2.25
CA TRP A 164 -16.08 -36.04 2.66
C TRP A 164 -15.11 -35.92 1.48
N LYS A 165 -15.01 -36.97 0.63
CA LYS A 165 -14.19 -36.94 -0.61
C LYS A 165 -14.69 -35.96 -1.68
N LYS A 166 -15.98 -35.58 -1.70
CA LYS A 166 -16.51 -34.56 -2.62
C LYS A 166 -16.10 -33.17 -2.14
N ILE A 167 -16.36 -32.83 -0.87
CA ILE A 167 -16.06 -31.49 -0.34
C ILE A 167 -14.54 -31.26 -0.24
N GLN A 168 -13.74 -32.28 0.08
CA GLN A 168 -12.27 -32.19 0.05
C GLN A 168 -11.66 -32.00 -1.36
N ARG A 169 -12.47 -31.89 -2.44
CA ARG A 169 -12.00 -31.40 -3.75
C ARG A 169 -11.93 -29.88 -3.82
N PHE A 170 -12.66 -29.14 -2.99
CA PHE A 170 -12.55 -27.67 -2.92
C PHE A 170 -11.15 -27.22 -2.49
N ALA A 171 -10.36 -28.10 -1.86
CA ALA A 171 -8.94 -27.87 -1.59
C ALA A 171 -8.12 -27.56 -2.87
N TYR A 172 -8.48 -28.09 -4.05
CA TYR A 172 -7.78 -27.72 -5.30
C TYR A 172 -8.08 -26.28 -5.73
N ILE A 173 -9.31 -25.80 -5.49
CA ILE A 173 -9.70 -24.40 -5.73
C ILE A 173 -8.94 -23.51 -4.75
N PHE A 174 -8.90 -23.88 -3.47
CA PHE A 174 -8.12 -23.18 -2.44
C PHE A 174 -6.63 -23.05 -2.79
N TYR A 175 -5.97 -24.11 -3.29
CA TYR A 175 -4.56 -24.00 -3.76
C TYR A 175 -4.40 -23.05 -4.95
N ALA A 176 -5.39 -22.97 -5.85
CA ALA A 176 -5.38 -21.98 -6.94
C ALA A 176 -5.62 -20.55 -6.41
N CYS A 177 -6.53 -20.37 -5.44
CA CYS A 177 -6.75 -19.08 -4.77
C CYS A 177 -5.50 -18.57 -4.06
N ILE A 178 -4.76 -19.43 -3.33
CA ILE A 178 -3.47 -19.05 -2.72
C ILE A 178 -2.50 -18.54 -3.80
N TYR A 179 -2.38 -19.25 -4.92
CA TYR A 179 -1.46 -18.86 -6.00
C TYR A 179 -1.86 -17.53 -6.65
N ILE A 180 -3.15 -17.33 -6.92
CA ILE A 180 -3.69 -16.08 -7.48
C ILE A 180 -3.46 -14.91 -6.50
N HIS A 181 -3.78 -15.10 -5.22
CA HIS A 181 -3.54 -14.11 -4.16
C HIS A 181 -2.06 -13.68 -4.09
N ILE A 182 -1.14 -14.65 -4.15
CA ILE A 182 0.31 -14.37 -4.20
C ILE A 182 0.67 -13.59 -5.47
N LEU A 183 0.19 -13.98 -6.64
CA LEU A 183 0.49 -13.25 -7.88
C LEU A 183 -0.05 -11.82 -7.86
N VAL A 184 -1.29 -11.60 -7.39
CA VAL A 184 -1.88 -10.25 -7.26
C VAL A 184 -1.03 -9.34 -6.37
N LEU A 185 -0.48 -9.86 -5.27
CA LEU A 185 0.37 -9.08 -4.36
C LEU A 185 1.84 -8.94 -4.80
N PHE A 186 2.39 -9.91 -5.52
CA PHE A 186 3.83 -9.95 -5.85
C PHE A 186 4.15 -9.48 -7.28
N MET A 187 3.23 -9.61 -8.24
CA MET A 187 3.47 -9.23 -9.63
C MET A 187 3.65 -7.71 -9.82
N PRO A 188 2.79 -6.83 -9.26
CA PRO A 188 3.00 -5.37 -9.35
C PRO A 188 4.28 -4.92 -8.62
N LYS A 189 4.61 -5.56 -7.49
CA LYS A 189 5.86 -5.29 -6.75
C LYS A 189 7.10 -5.70 -7.56
N ALA A 190 7.08 -6.85 -8.25
CA ALA A 190 8.17 -7.28 -9.12
C ALA A 190 8.31 -6.40 -10.37
N GLN A 191 7.20 -5.98 -10.97
CA GLN A 191 7.18 -5.06 -12.12
C GLN A 191 7.75 -3.67 -11.78
N LYS A 192 7.53 -3.16 -10.56
CA LYS A 192 8.26 -1.99 -10.02
C LYS A 192 9.76 -2.23 -9.77
N GLY A 193 10.32 -3.39 -10.15
CA GLY A 193 11.75 -3.72 -9.98
C GLY A 193 12.18 -4.04 -8.55
N ARG A 194 11.24 -4.18 -7.60
CA ARG A 194 11.57 -4.30 -6.16
C ARG A 194 12.34 -5.58 -5.85
N GLU A 195 13.39 -5.46 -5.06
CA GLU A 195 14.35 -6.54 -4.84
C GLU A 195 13.71 -7.83 -4.30
N GLY A 196 14.13 -8.97 -4.85
CA GLY A 196 13.70 -10.30 -4.39
C GLY A 196 12.23 -10.66 -4.65
N TYR A 197 11.36 -9.74 -5.11
CA TYR A 197 9.98 -10.06 -5.49
C TYR A 197 9.92 -10.88 -6.77
N PHE A 198 10.68 -10.52 -7.81
CA PHE A 198 10.89 -11.30 -9.03
C PHE A 198 11.26 -12.77 -8.75
N LEU A 199 12.30 -12.99 -7.94
CA LEU A 199 12.74 -14.33 -7.54
C LEU A 199 11.65 -15.07 -6.73
N SER A 200 10.85 -14.35 -5.95
CA SER A 200 9.75 -14.92 -5.18
C SER A 200 8.57 -15.32 -6.08
N VAL A 201 8.24 -14.53 -7.12
CA VAL A 201 7.26 -14.91 -8.16
C VAL A 201 7.70 -16.20 -8.85
N ILE A 202 8.96 -16.30 -9.28
CA ILE A 202 9.50 -17.52 -9.90
C ILE A 202 9.44 -18.72 -8.94
N ALA A 203 9.83 -18.54 -7.67
CA ALA A 203 9.80 -19.62 -6.67
C ALA A 203 8.38 -20.13 -6.39
N TYR A 204 7.39 -19.24 -6.25
CA TYR A 204 5.99 -19.62 -6.08
C TYR A 204 5.42 -20.27 -7.35
N SER A 205 5.71 -19.70 -8.53
CA SER A 205 5.33 -20.27 -9.83
C SER A 205 5.84 -21.70 -9.99
N ALA A 206 7.11 -21.94 -9.65
CA ALA A 206 7.72 -23.27 -9.69
C ALA A 206 7.01 -24.29 -8.76
N VAL A 207 6.63 -23.88 -7.54
CA VAL A 207 5.94 -24.78 -6.59
C VAL A 207 4.50 -25.08 -7.01
N PHE A 208 3.73 -24.08 -7.44
CA PHE A 208 2.30 -24.24 -7.73
C PHE A 208 2.01 -24.76 -9.15
N ILE A 209 2.73 -24.29 -10.17
CA ILE A 209 2.59 -24.81 -11.54
C ILE A 209 3.21 -26.22 -11.60
N GLY A 210 4.36 -26.44 -10.96
CA GLY A 210 4.97 -27.78 -10.84
C GLY A 210 4.04 -28.78 -10.15
N TYR A 211 3.29 -28.35 -9.14
CA TYR A 211 2.24 -29.15 -8.51
C TYR A 211 1.12 -29.51 -9.49
N ALA A 212 0.55 -28.52 -10.19
CA ALA A 212 -0.55 -28.72 -11.13
C ALA A 212 -0.15 -29.69 -12.25
N VAL A 213 1.03 -29.47 -12.85
CA VAL A 213 1.64 -30.33 -13.87
C VAL A 213 1.83 -31.76 -13.36
N MET A 214 2.46 -31.95 -12.19
CA MET A 214 2.64 -33.29 -11.60
C MET A 214 1.30 -33.96 -11.28
N ARG A 215 0.29 -33.20 -10.87
CA ARG A 215 -1.05 -33.71 -10.55
C ARG A 215 -1.80 -34.19 -11.80
N ILE A 216 -1.75 -33.42 -12.89
CA ILE A 216 -2.31 -33.78 -14.19
C ILE A 216 -1.58 -34.99 -14.77
N ARG A 217 -0.24 -35.00 -14.74
CA ARG A 217 0.60 -36.14 -15.15
C ARG A 217 0.26 -37.41 -14.35
N LYS A 218 0.07 -37.31 -13.04
CA LYS A 218 -0.33 -38.45 -12.18
C LYS A 218 -1.71 -38.99 -12.55
N TYR A 219 -2.68 -38.12 -12.85
CA TYR A 219 -4.01 -38.53 -13.34
C TYR A 219 -3.90 -39.24 -14.70
N TYR A 220 -3.18 -38.66 -15.66
CA TYR A 220 -2.97 -39.23 -16.99
C TYR A 220 -2.30 -40.62 -16.93
N VAL A 221 -1.21 -40.76 -16.17
CA VAL A 221 -0.47 -42.02 -16.06
C VAL A 221 -1.29 -43.14 -15.40
N ILE A 222 -2.12 -42.81 -14.41
CA ILE A 222 -3.02 -43.80 -13.77
C ILE A 222 -4.13 -44.23 -14.72
N ASN A 223 -4.75 -43.30 -15.45
CA ASN A 223 -5.92 -43.60 -16.27
C ASN A 223 -5.58 -44.16 -17.66
N LYS A 224 -4.55 -43.64 -18.34
CA LYS A 224 -4.16 -44.07 -19.70
C LYS A 224 -3.05 -45.11 -19.76
N LYS A 225 -2.38 -45.43 -18.65
CA LYS A 225 -1.29 -46.42 -18.55
C LYS A 225 -0.28 -46.40 -19.73
N PRO A 226 0.28 -45.23 -20.10
CA PRO A 226 1.11 -45.11 -21.30
C PRO A 226 2.38 -45.97 -21.21
N GLU A 227 2.65 -46.78 -22.25
CA GLU A 227 3.80 -47.68 -22.32
C GLU A 227 5.13 -46.94 -22.14
N LYS A 228 5.30 -45.83 -22.87
CA LYS A 228 6.50 -44.99 -22.85
C LYS A 228 6.22 -43.70 -22.09
N LYS A 229 6.83 -43.56 -20.90
CA LYS A 229 6.69 -42.38 -20.01
C LYS A 229 7.38 -41.12 -20.55
N LEU A 230 8.14 -41.21 -21.64
CA LEU A 230 8.87 -40.09 -22.25
C LEU A 230 7.94 -38.95 -22.71
N VAL A 231 6.89 -39.26 -23.48
CA VAL A 231 5.94 -38.25 -23.99
C VAL A 231 5.25 -37.46 -22.87
N PRO A 232 4.60 -38.08 -21.85
CA PRO A 232 4.00 -37.34 -20.75
C PRO A 232 5.03 -36.66 -19.83
N ASN A 233 6.31 -37.06 -19.85
CA ASN A 233 7.38 -36.31 -19.19
C ASN A 233 7.74 -35.04 -19.97
N ALA A 234 7.97 -35.14 -21.28
CA ALA A 234 8.32 -34.01 -22.14
C ALA A 234 7.20 -32.95 -22.16
N VAL A 235 5.94 -33.35 -22.34
CA VAL A 235 4.79 -32.46 -22.25
C VAL A 235 4.71 -31.81 -20.86
N SER A 236 4.98 -32.56 -19.79
CA SER A 236 5.01 -31.97 -18.44
C SER A 236 6.15 -30.96 -18.24
N ALA A 237 7.29 -31.14 -18.89
CA ALA A 237 8.40 -30.18 -18.85
C ALA A 237 8.03 -28.88 -19.58
N CYS A 238 7.45 -28.95 -20.78
CA CYS A 238 7.05 -27.76 -21.55
C CYS A 238 5.91 -26.97 -20.85
N VAL A 239 4.88 -27.66 -20.36
CA VAL A 239 3.75 -27.03 -19.63
C VAL A 239 4.18 -26.48 -18.26
N PHE A 240 5.32 -26.92 -17.72
CA PHE A 240 5.95 -26.29 -16.56
C PHE A 240 6.82 -25.08 -16.94
N ALA A 241 7.73 -25.25 -17.91
CA ALA A 241 8.73 -24.26 -18.24
C ALA A 241 8.15 -23.01 -18.92
N LEU A 242 7.23 -23.17 -19.89
CA LEU A 242 6.70 -22.04 -20.66
C LEU A 242 5.94 -21.02 -19.78
N PRO A 243 5.01 -21.42 -18.89
CA PRO A 243 4.32 -20.45 -18.04
C PRO A 243 5.22 -19.84 -16.95
N VAL A 244 6.21 -20.58 -16.42
CA VAL A 244 7.18 -20.04 -15.46
C VAL A 244 8.13 -19.03 -16.14
N ALA A 245 8.59 -19.31 -17.36
CA ALA A 245 9.41 -18.38 -18.14
C ALA A 245 8.61 -17.13 -18.56
N LEU A 246 7.35 -17.29 -18.97
CA LEU A 246 6.46 -16.17 -19.29
C LEU A 246 6.18 -15.29 -18.07
N LEU A 247 5.87 -15.88 -16.90
CA LEU A 247 5.68 -15.11 -15.66
C LEU A 247 6.98 -14.48 -15.18
N GLY A 248 8.13 -15.10 -15.42
CA GLY A 248 9.45 -14.47 -15.26
C GLY A 248 9.56 -13.21 -16.12
N ALA A 249 9.41 -13.33 -17.44
CA ALA A 249 9.49 -12.20 -18.36
C ALA A 249 8.49 -11.07 -18.02
N LEU A 250 7.24 -11.40 -17.69
CA LEU A 250 6.20 -10.43 -17.29
C LEU A 250 6.44 -9.76 -15.93
N SER A 251 7.32 -10.31 -15.09
CA SER A 251 7.70 -9.75 -13.78
C SER A 251 9.14 -9.21 -13.72
N TYR A 252 9.84 -9.21 -14.86
CA TYR A 252 11.18 -8.63 -15.00
C TYR A 252 11.05 -7.14 -15.34
N ASN A 253 11.52 -6.25 -14.46
CA ASN A 253 11.56 -4.83 -14.76
C ASN A 253 12.72 -4.52 -15.74
N SER A 254 12.43 -3.71 -16.76
CA SER A 254 13.41 -3.20 -17.72
C SER A 254 13.92 -1.80 -17.39
N ASP A 255 13.24 -1.06 -16.50
CA ASP A 255 13.45 0.38 -16.29
C ASP A 255 14.63 0.66 -15.35
N THR A 256 15.81 0.83 -15.93
CA THR A 256 17.04 1.19 -15.22
C THR A 256 17.24 2.72 -15.12
N ALA A 257 16.45 3.42 -14.31
CA ALA A 257 16.81 4.75 -13.77
C ALA A 257 15.90 5.25 -12.63
N PRO A 258 16.33 5.24 -11.36
CA PRO A 258 15.81 6.17 -10.36
C PRO A 258 16.54 7.52 -10.47
N SER A 259 15.82 8.58 -10.81
CA SER A 259 16.35 9.95 -10.64
C SER A 259 16.53 10.23 -9.15
N LYS A 260 17.74 10.60 -8.72
CA LYS A 260 18.04 10.86 -7.31
C LYS A 260 17.81 12.34 -6.98
N SER A 261 16.75 12.63 -6.25
CA SER A 261 16.77 13.76 -5.31
C SER A 261 17.63 13.38 -4.09
N ASN A 262 18.20 14.38 -3.40
CA ASN A 262 19.05 14.15 -2.23
C ASN A 262 18.20 13.99 -0.95
N ALA A 263 17.33 12.98 -0.91
CA ALA A 263 16.58 12.62 0.29
C ALA A 263 17.46 11.82 1.27
N VAL A 264 17.47 12.24 2.53
CA VAL A 264 17.97 11.40 3.64
C VAL A 264 16.79 10.55 4.13
N THR A 265 16.62 9.37 3.52
CA THR A 265 15.52 8.45 3.80
C THR A 265 15.96 7.42 4.84
N ASP A 266 15.33 7.41 6.02
CA ASP A 266 15.51 6.34 7.01
C ASP A 266 14.17 5.66 7.34
N GLY A 267 13.91 4.53 6.68
CA GLY A 267 12.76 3.66 6.93
C GLY A 267 11.40 4.34 6.79
N ASN A 268 10.85 4.81 7.90
CA ASN A 268 9.53 5.42 8.04
C ASN A 268 9.60 6.94 8.24
N THR A 269 10.75 7.58 8.03
CA THR A 269 10.88 9.05 8.09
C THR A 269 11.81 9.55 6.99
N ALA A 270 11.44 10.66 6.35
CA ALA A 270 12.34 11.39 5.47
C ALA A 270 12.11 12.91 5.63
N THR A 271 13.22 13.65 5.63
CA THR A 271 13.22 15.12 5.62
C THR A 271 13.78 15.61 4.30
N PHE A 272 13.03 16.51 3.66
CA PHE A 272 13.36 17.18 2.41
C PHE A 272 13.62 18.66 2.73
N THR A 273 14.84 19.11 2.50
CA THR A 273 15.23 20.52 2.63
C THR A 273 15.31 21.15 1.25
N PHE A 274 14.65 22.29 1.06
CA PHE A 274 14.57 23.00 -0.20
C PHE A 274 15.46 24.25 -0.12
N ALA A 275 16.45 24.34 -1.01
CA ALA A 275 17.32 25.51 -1.06
C ALA A 275 16.54 26.73 -1.57
N PRO A 276 16.69 27.92 -0.96
CA PRO A 276 16.11 29.14 -1.50
C PRO A 276 16.84 29.50 -2.80
N GLU A 277 16.13 29.51 -3.93
CA GLU A 277 16.67 30.01 -5.19
C GLU A 277 16.90 31.52 -5.09
N THR A 278 18.17 31.92 -5.00
CA THR A 278 18.58 33.32 -5.04
C THR A 278 18.35 33.88 -6.44
N SER A 279 17.32 34.71 -6.60
CA SER A 279 16.99 35.43 -7.84
C SER A 279 18.07 36.45 -8.24
N SER A 280 19.18 35.98 -8.82
CA SER A 280 20.25 36.82 -9.35
C SER A 280 19.83 37.47 -10.67
N VAL A 281 19.19 38.63 -10.60
CA VAL A 281 19.04 39.53 -11.75
C VAL A 281 20.42 39.80 -12.33
N THR A 282 20.64 39.40 -13.58
CA THR A 282 21.92 39.57 -14.28
C THR A 282 21.71 40.51 -15.45
N GLU A 283 22.43 41.64 -15.47
CA GLU A 283 22.33 42.62 -16.56
C GLU A 283 22.91 42.06 -17.87
N THR A 284 22.19 42.24 -18.97
CA THR A 284 22.63 41.83 -20.30
C THR A 284 23.66 42.80 -20.86
N ALA A 285 24.94 42.59 -20.54
CA ALA A 285 26.05 43.26 -21.21
C ALA A 285 26.20 42.71 -22.66
N VAL A 286 26.09 43.60 -23.65
CA VAL A 286 26.15 43.22 -25.08
C VAL A 286 27.60 43.23 -25.58
N THR A 287 28.07 42.08 -26.07
CA THR A 287 29.25 41.99 -26.96
C THR A 287 28.98 41.08 -28.13
N THR A 288 29.11 41.59 -29.35
CA THR A 288 28.91 40.85 -30.60
C THR A 288 30.10 39.96 -30.93
N ALA A 289 29.83 38.69 -31.25
CA ALA A 289 30.70 37.85 -32.08
C ALA A 289 29.84 37.19 -33.17
N LYS A 290 30.38 37.09 -34.38
CA LYS A 290 29.69 36.58 -35.57
C LYS A 290 30.55 35.48 -36.18
N ASP A 291 29.96 34.33 -36.47
CA ASP A 291 30.49 33.46 -37.54
C ASP A 291 29.41 32.59 -38.18
N ASP A 292 29.62 32.23 -39.44
CA ASP A 292 28.60 31.69 -40.34
C ASP A 292 28.68 30.15 -40.49
N LYS A 293 27.54 29.44 -40.36
CA LYS A 293 27.33 28.25 -41.20
C LYS A 293 25.87 27.97 -41.55
N LYS A 294 25.56 28.15 -42.83
CA LYS A 294 24.28 27.84 -43.49
C LYS A 294 24.30 26.42 -44.08
N SER A 295 23.24 25.64 -43.84
CA SER A 295 22.47 24.88 -44.86
C SER A 295 21.42 23.95 -44.25
N THR A 296 20.37 23.46 -44.93
CA THR A 296 19.34 23.99 -45.87
C THR A 296 18.25 22.88 -45.95
N GLU A 297 17.02 23.21 -46.40
CA GLU A 297 15.99 22.28 -46.95
C GLU A 297 15.12 21.42 -46.01
N THR A 298 13.85 21.06 -46.35
CA THR A 298 12.85 21.65 -47.29
C THR A 298 11.42 21.11 -46.99
N ALA A 299 10.48 22.02 -46.68
CA ALA A 299 9.03 22.07 -47.00
C ALA A 299 7.99 20.93 -46.76
N ALA A 300 6.72 21.32 -46.96
CA ALA A 300 5.45 20.56 -47.08
C ALA A 300 4.87 19.90 -45.79
N VAL A 301 3.82 20.41 -45.12
CA VAL A 301 2.45 20.85 -45.53
C VAL A 301 1.48 19.70 -45.84
N THR A 302 0.46 19.51 -44.98
CA THR A 302 -0.95 19.46 -45.43
C THR A 302 -1.93 19.75 -44.29
N ASP A 303 -2.75 20.79 -44.44
CA ASP A 303 -4.01 20.93 -43.70
C ASP A 303 -5.04 19.92 -44.22
N LYS A 304 -5.91 19.41 -43.34
CA LYS A 304 -7.26 19.03 -43.76
C LYS A 304 -8.30 19.09 -42.63
N ALA A 305 -8.94 20.25 -42.50
CA ALA A 305 -10.21 20.34 -41.79
C ALA A 305 -11.31 19.56 -42.53
N SER A 306 -12.26 19.01 -41.76
CA SER A 306 -13.60 18.70 -42.27
C SER A 306 -14.62 18.98 -41.15
N LYS A 307 -15.71 19.67 -41.49
CA LYS A 307 -16.70 20.21 -40.57
C LYS A 307 -18.08 20.03 -41.17
N THR A 308 -18.97 19.34 -40.46
CA THR A 308 -20.39 19.26 -40.82
C THR A 308 -21.26 19.58 -39.61
N THR A 309 -21.72 20.83 -39.54
CA THR A 309 -22.83 21.31 -38.71
C THR A 309 -24.14 20.69 -39.25
N THR A 310 -25.24 20.49 -38.52
CA THR A 310 -26.29 21.47 -38.13
C THR A 310 -27.36 20.66 -37.34
N SER A 311 -27.91 21.10 -36.19
CA SER A 311 -29.08 22.01 -35.99
C SER A 311 -30.29 21.71 -36.91
N SER A 312 -31.56 21.86 -36.54
CA SER A 312 -32.27 22.70 -35.53
C SER A 312 -33.43 21.90 -34.87
N THR A 313 -33.94 22.14 -33.64
CA THR A 313 -34.53 23.32 -32.94
C THR A 313 -36.00 23.63 -33.29
N GLU A 314 -36.90 23.39 -32.31
CA GLU A 314 -38.09 24.21 -31.91
C GLU A 314 -38.24 23.99 -30.37
N THR A 315 -38.37 24.97 -29.45
CA THR A 315 -39.46 25.95 -29.14
C THR A 315 -40.80 25.32 -28.72
N ASP A 316 -41.58 25.85 -27.74
CA ASP A 316 -41.67 27.24 -27.26
C ASP A 316 -42.21 27.43 -25.80
N LYS A 317 -42.01 28.63 -25.23
CA LYS A 317 -42.63 29.32 -24.04
C LYS A 317 -42.56 28.71 -22.62
N LYS A 318 -42.20 29.43 -21.53
CA LYS A 318 -42.66 30.70 -20.85
C LYS A 318 -43.72 30.39 -19.74
N THR A 319 -43.80 31.00 -18.55
CA THR A 319 -43.57 32.42 -18.13
C THR A 319 -43.26 32.60 -16.62
N ASP A 320 -42.93 33.84 -16.24
CA ASP A 320 -42.57 34.47 -14.93
C ASP A 320 -43.55 34.21 -13.73
N ASP A 321 -43.38 34.66 -12.47
CA ASP A 321 -42.65 35.85 -11.94
C ASP A 321 -42.29 35.84 -10.42
N LYS A 322 -41.48 36.84 -10.00
CA LYS A 322 -41.13 37.42 -8.67
C LYS A 322 -41.65 36.86 -7.32
N LYS A 323 -40.69 36.58 -6.42
CA LYS A 323 -40.20 37.44 -5.31
C LYS A 323 -41.20 38.35 -4.54
N LYS A 324 -41.30 38.18 -3.20
CA LYS A 324 -40.79 39.16 -2.20
C LYS A 324 -40.79 38.61 -0.74
N ASP A 325 -40.01 39.27 0.11
CA ASP A 325 -39.87 39.12 1.57
C ASP A 325 -41.05 39.73 2.36
N GLU A 326 -41.31 39.28 3.60
CA GLU A 326 -41.04 40.12 4.80
C GLU A 326 -41.20 39.40 6.17
N LYS A 327 -40.81 40.11 7.23
CA LYS A 327 -40.36 39.67 8.57
C LYS A 327 -41.29 40.19 9.67
N LYS A 328 -41.50 39.42 10.77
CA LYS A 328 -41.57 39.80 12.22
C LYS A 328 -41.91 38.54 13.06
N THR A 329 -41.39 38.26 14.26
CA THR A 329 -41.32 38.99 15.56
C THR A 329 -42.70 39.27 16.18
N ASP A 330 -42.87 39.50 17.48
CA ASP A 330 -41.92 39.48 18.64
C ASP A 330 -42.26 38.23 19.52
N GLU A 331 -41.95 38.00 20.80
CA GLU A 331 -41.38 38.67 21.99
C GLU A 331 -40.75 37.54 22.89
N LYS A 332 -40.30 37.61 24.17
CA LYS A 332 -40.34 38.58 25.30
C LYS A 332 -39.06 38.44 26.18
N ALA A 333 -39.09 39.04 27.37
CA ALA A 333 -38.06 39.37 28.37
C ALA A 333 -38.17 38.51 29.68
N SER A 334 -37.48 38.76 30.81
CA SER A 334 -36.72 39.94 31.28
C SER A 334 -35.73 39.67 32.44
N SER A 335 -34.74 40.57 32.59
CA SER A 335 -33.91 40.96 33.77
C SER A 335 -33.17 39.87 34.60
N GLU A 336 -32.17 40.12 35.46
CA GLU A 336 -31.49 41.29 36.13
C GLU A 336 -30.00 40.88 36.39
N GLY A 337 -28.98 41.69 36.75
CA GLY A 337 -28.80 43.16 36.87
C GLY A 337 -27.50 43.52 37.64
N GLU A 338 -26.69 44.48 37.14
CA GLU A 338 -25.64 45.31 37.84
C GLU A 338 -24.43 44.62 38.54
N GLU A 339 -23.26 45.24 38.84
CA GLU A 339 -22.60 46.57 38.70
C GLU A 339 -21.06 46.28 38.54
N LYS A 340 -20.15 46.96 37.83
CA LYS A 340 -19.77 48.36 37.50
C LYS A 340 -19.00 49.14 38.60
N GLN A 341 -17.77 49.58 38.28
CA GLN A 341 -17.19 50.85 38.78
C GLN A 341 -16.04 51.35 37.89
N GLU A 342 -15.84 52.67 37.87
CA GLU A 342 -14.87 53.45 37.06
C GLU A 342 -14.18 54.51 37.95
N GLU A 343 -13.07 55.11 37.49
CA GLU A 343 -12.60 56.52 37.67
C GLU A 343 -11.06 56.60 37.41
N LYS A 344 -10.44 57.71 36.99
CA LYS A 344 -10.90 59.08 36.64
C LYS A 344 -9.95 59.72 35.59
N HIS A 345 -10.29 60.91 35.08
CA HIS A 345 -9.40 61.77 34.27
C HIS A 345 -9.60 63.27 34.64
N GLU A 346 -9.08 64.21 33.82
CA GLU A 346 -9.06 65.70 33.96
C GLU A 346 -7.86 66.27 34.77
N GLU A 347 -6.92 67.00 34.14
CA GLU A 347 -6.83 68.47 33.84
C GLU A 347 -6.10 69.27 34.97
N GLN A 348 -5.45 70.44 34.77
CA GLN A 348 -5.47 71.43 33.67
C GLN A 348 -4.18 72.29 33.59
N SER A 349 -4.09 73.12 32.53
CA SER A 349 -3.39 74.44 32.44
C SER A 349 -2.12 74.55 31.56
N ASN A 350 -1.80 75.79 31.15
CA ASN A 350 -1.24 76.15 29.83
C ASN A 350 -0.28 77.38 29.88
N ASN A 351 0.58 77.57 28.86
CA ASN A 351 0.97 78.88 28.27
C ASN A 351 2.01 78.80 27.11
N ASP A 352 1.64 79.40 25.97
CA ASP A 352 2.40 80.07 24.89
C ASP A 352 3.85 79.68 24.47
N VAL A 353 3.98 79.02 23.29
CA VAL A 353 4.24 79.61 21.94
C VAL A 353 5.44 80.61 21.76
N PRO A 354 6.24 80.61 20.65
CA PRO A 354 6.27 79.76 19.43
C PRO A 354 7.64 79.16 18.98
N ALA A 355 7.55 78.16 18.10
CA ALA A 355 8.38 77.88 16.90
C ALA A 355 9.94 77.87 16.95
N GLN A 356 10.51 76.70 16.61
CA GLN A 356 11.22 76.58 15.34
C GLN A 356 11.01 75.18 14.73
N GLU A 357 10.91 75.11 13.40
CA GLU A 357 10.68 73.86 12.66
C GLU A 357 12.01 73.15 12.36
N GLN A 358 12.04 71.83 12.53
CA GLN A 358 13.06 71.00 11.89
C GLN A 358 12.44 69.66 11.48
N HIS A 359 12.40 69.42 10.17
CA HIS A 359 11.91 68.16 9.60
C HIS A 359 12.86 67.02 9.97
N GLU A 360 12.40 66.09 10.81
CA GLU A 360 13.00 64.77 10.94
C GLU A 360 12.19 63.81 10.06
N GLU A 361 12.71 63.49 8.88
CA GLU A 361 12.01 62.67 7.89
C GLU A 361 11.88 61.23 8.41
N THR A 362 10.68 60.88 8.90
CA THR A 362 10.33 59.49 9.21
C THR A 362 10.47 58.66 7.93
N PRO A 363 11.33 57.62 7.89
CA PRO A 363 11.45 56.76 6.72
C PRO A 363 10.09 56.15 6.40
N ALA A 364 9.62 56.34 5.16
CA ALA A 364 8.33 55.82 4.74
C ALA A 364 8.31 54.29 4.90
N THR A 365 7.32 53.76 5.61
CA THR A 365 7.11 52.32 5.72
C THR A 365 6.89 51.73 4.34
N GLU A 366 7.91 51.04 3.82
CA GLU A 366 7.78 50.26 2.58
C GLU A 366 6.60 49.29 2.72
N PRO A 367 5.81 49.06 1.65
CA PRO A 367 4.67 48.16 1.71
C PRO A 367 5.15 46.75 2.01
N GLN A 368 5.02 46.34 3.28
CA GLN A 368 5.42 45.03 3.76
C GLN A 368 4.79 43.95 2.88
N PRO A 369 5.59 43.01 2.33
CA PRO A 369 5.09 41.99 1.42
C PRO A 369 3.99 41.18 2.13
N SER A 370 2.78 41.24 1.58
CA SER A 370 1.60 40.57 2.13
C SER A 370 1.66 39.07 1.84
N TYR A 371 2.45 38.34 2.62
CA TYR A 371 2.55 36.88 2.52
C TYR A 371 1.20 36.20 2.78
N LYS A 372 0.90 35.17 1.98
CA LYS A 372 -0.28 34.29 2.12
C LYS A 372 -0.16 33.42 3.37
N TYR A 373 1.05 33.03 3.73
CA TYR A 373 1.38 32.19 4.86
C TYR A 373 2.23 32.95 5.89
N LYS A 374 1.97 32.67 7.17
CA LYS A 374 2.80 33.10 8.29
C LYS A 374 4.09 32.26 8.30
N ASN A 375 5.23 32.90 8.57
CA ASN A 375 6.50 32.20 8.71
C ASN A 375 6.53 31.39 10.02
N GLY A 376 6.98 30.14 9.98
CA GLY A 376 6.99 29.26 11.16
C GLY A 376 7.09 27.77 10.83
N GLU A 377 6.96 26.93 11.87
CA GLU A 377 6.82 25.48 11.73
C GLU A 377 5.37 25.06 12.02
N TYR A 378 4.85 24.13 11.21
CA TYR A 378 3.48 23.64 11.27
C TYR A 378 3.45 22.11 11.24
N GLU A 379 2.60 21.52 12.08
CA GLU A 379 2.49 20.07 12.27
C GLU A 379 1.04 19.60 12.15
N ALA A 380 0.82 18.48 11.44
CA ALA A 380 -0.51 17.91 11.25
C ALA A 380 -0.48 16.39 11.03
N ASP A 381 -1.58 15.73 11.40
CA ASP A 381 -1.82 14.30 11.23
C ASP A 381 -2.91 14.05 10.17
N ALA A 382 -2.75 13.00 9.37
CA ALA A 382 -3.84 12.42 8.57
C ALA A 382 -3.76 10.88 8.52
N GLU A 383 -4.82 10.23 8.02
CA GLU A 383 -4.88 8.76 7.89
C GLU A 383 -4.12 8.27 6.63
N GLY A 384 -3.26 7.26 6.79
CA GLY A 384 -2.40 6.70 5.75
C GLY A 384 -2.90 5.39 5.11
N TYR A 385 -1.98 4.49 4.77
CA TYR A 385 -2.34 3.16 4.23
C TYR A 385 -2.72 2.16 5.34
N ALA A 386 -2.03 2.22 6.49
CA ALA A 386 -2.19 1.32 7.64
C ALA A 386 -2.32 2.04 9.01
N GLY A 387 -1.62 3.16 9.21
CA GLY A 387 -1.68 3.98 10.43
C GLY A 387 -1.79 5.46 10.11
N LYS A 388 -1.49 6.34 11.07
CA LYS A 388 -1.40 7.78 10.79
C LYS A 388 -0.13 8.11 10.01
N ILE A 389 -0.20 9.25 9.35
CA ILE A 389 0.92 9.95 8.73
C ILE A 389 1.03 11.31 9.42
N HIS A 390 2.19 11.58 9.98
CA HIS A 390 2.55 12.85 10.60
C HIS A 390 3.35 13.67 9.58
N VAL A 391 3.01 14.94 9.42
CA VAL A 391 3.73 15.89 8.56
C VAL A 391 4.14 17.10 9.39
N LYS A 392 5.41 17.49 9.26
CA LYS A 392 5.97 18.75 9.78
C LYS A 392 6.58 19.53 8.62
N LEU A 393 6.19 20.79 8.46
CA LEU A 393 6.71 21.68 7.43
C LEU A 393 7.10 23.05 8.01
N SER A 394 8.21 23.59 7.52
CA SER A 394 8.73 24.91 7.86
C SER A 394 8.51 25.84 6.67
N ILE A 395 7.91 27.01 6.91
CA ILE A 395 7.54 27.99 5.88
C ILE A 395 8.27 29.30 6.14
N GLU A 396 8.90 29.85 5.10
CA GLU A 396 9.46 31.20 5.08
C GLU A 396 9.09 31.89 3.77
N ASN A 397 8.49 33.09 3.85
CA ASN A 397 8.25 34.01 2.74
C ASN A 397 7.47 33.36 1.57
N ASP A 398 6.33 32.73 1.92
CA ASP A 398 5.47 31.93 1.03
C ASP A 398 6.16 30.71 0.36
N ARG A 399 7.24 30.18 0.95
CA ARG A 399 7.93 28.98 0.47
C ARG A 399 8.14 27.95 1.59
N ILE A 400 7.96 26.68 1.26
CA ILE A 400 8.32 25.56 2.16
C ILE A 400 9.84 25.36 2.09
N THR A 401 10.56 25.63 3.19
CA THR A 401 12.02 25.47 3.29
C THR A 401 12.41 24.08 3.78
N SER A 402 11.56 23.46 4.60
CA SER A 402 11.71 22.09 5.09
C SER A 402 10.37 21.37 5.08
N PHE A 403 10.36 20.11 4.69
CA PHE A 403 9.21 19.23 4.79
C PHE A 403 9.67 17.85 5.26
N SER A 404 9.10 17.35 6.34
CA SER A 404 9.30 15.98 6.81
C SER A 404 7.98 15.25 6.99
N ALA A 405 7.98 13.96 6.68
CA ALA A 405 6.85 13.07 6.92
C ALA A 405 7.30 11.78 7.60
N SER A 406 6.46 11.27 8.50
CA SER A 406 6.61 9.94 9.10
C SER A 406 5.27 9.20 9.17
N ALA A 407 5.32 7.88 9.35
CA ALA A 407 4.13 7.04 9.42
C ALA A 407 4.29 5.87 10.40
N ASP A 408 3.22 5.53 11.13
CA ASP A 408 3.22 4.49 12.17
C ASP A 408 3.44 3.08 11.57
N ASP A 409 2.43 2.60 10.83
CA ASP A 409 2.24 1.19 10.43
C ASP A 409 2.45 0.96 8.91
N ASP A 410 2.71 2.00 8.12
CA ASP A 410 2.85 1.90 6.66
C ASP A 410 4.07 1.05 6.26
N ASP A 411 3.93 0.23 5.20
CA ASP A 411 5.05 -0.51 4.58
C ASP A 411 6.12 0.54 4.14
N PRO A 412 7.36 0.53 4.68
CA PRO A 412 8.35 1.60 4.46
C PRO A 412 8.63 1.88 2.98
N GLU A 413 8.59 0.80 2.19
CA GLU A 413 8.79 0.78 0.74
C GLU A 413 7.70 1.54 -0.03
N TYR A 414 6.44 1.50 0.43
CA TYR A 414 5.34 2.26 -0.17
C TYR A 414 5.26 3.69 0.35
N PHE A 415 5.59 3.92 1.63
CA PHE A 415 5.65 5.27 2.19
C PHE A 415 6.76 6.09 1.50
N SER A 416 7.92 5.48 1.24
CA SER A 416 9.00 6.08 0.45
C SER A 416 8.60 6.36 -1.02
N ASP A 417 7.92 5.42 -1.70
CA ASP A 417 7.32 5.64 -3.05
C ASP A 417 6.44 6.92 -3.04
N ALA A 418 5.59 7.08 -2.01
CA ALA A 418 4.69 8.23 -1.85
C ALA A 418 5.45 9.54 -1.55
N MET A 419 6.29 9.57 -0.51
CA MET A 419 7.06 10.74 -0.10
C MET A 419 7.85 11.35 -1.25
N ASN A 420 8.63 10.54 -1.96
CA ASN A 420 9.45 10.99 -3.08
C ASN A 420 8.64 11.49 -4.29
N THR A 421 7.35 11.15 -4.37
CA THR A 421 6.45 11.60 -5.44
C THR A 421 5.73 12.90 -5.07
N VAL A 422 5.15 13.00 -3.87
CA VAL A 422 4.24 14.11 -3.52
C VAL A 422 4.94 15.30 -2.86
N ILE A 423 5.97 15.06 -2.03
CA ILE A 423 6.60 16.13 -1.25
C ILE A 423 7.30 17.17 -2.16
N PRO A 424 8.03 16.78 -3.24
CA PRO A 424 8.56 17.74 -4.19
C PRO A 424 7.48 18.55 -4.92
N GLN A 425 6.31 17.97 -5.20
CA GLN A 425 5.20 18.69 -5.83
C GLN A 425 4.56 19.70 -4.87
N ILE A 426 4.36 19.33 -3.61
CA ILE A 426 3.78 20.19 -2.56
C ILE A 426 4.69 21.40 -2.32
N ALA A 427 6.00 21.16 -2.19
CA ALA A 427 7.00 22.22 -2.05
C ALA A 427 7.07 23.14 -3.28
N ALA A 428 7.08 22.58 -4.49
CA ALA A 428 7.13 23.37 -5.73
C ALA A 428 5.87 24.24 -5.98
N LYS A 429 4.70 23.83 -5.47
CA LYS A 429 3.45 24.60 -5.58
C LYS A 429 3.13 25.46 -4.35
N CYS A 430 3.83 25.26 -3.22
CA CYS A 430 3.43 25.70 -1.89
C CYS A 430 1.92 25.46 -1.60
N SER A 431 1.43 24.28 -1.99
CA SER A 431 0.02 23.91 -1.91
C SER A 431 -0.17 22.39 -1.92
N ALA A 432 -1.25 21.91 -1.30
CA ALA A 432 -1.70 20.52 -1.34
C ALA A 432 -2.72 20.24 -2.47
N ASP A 433 -3.05 21.24 -3.30
CA ASP A 433 -4.08 21.12 -4.33
C ASP A 433 -3.52 20.69 -5.69
N GLY A 434 -4.24 19.76 -6.34
CA GLY A 434 -3.86 19.21 -7.64
C GLY A 434 -2.49 18.50 -7.63
N ILE A 435 -2.16 17.81 -6.52
CA ILE A 435 -0.94 17.01 -6.38
C ILE A 435 -1.21 15.60 -6.90
N ASP A 436 -0.37 15.10 -7.81
CA ASP A 436 -0.52 13.76 -8.38
C ASP A 436 0.02 12.70 -7.42
N ALA A 437 -0.88 11.84 -6.94
CA ALA A 437 -0.56 10.76 -6.01
C ALA A 437 0.25 9.62 -6.66
N CYS A 438 1.17 9.00 -5.91
CA CYS A 438 2.02 7.94 -6.43
C CYS A 438 1.23 6.67 -6.78
N SER A 439 1.40 6.17 -8.02
CA SER A 439 0.73 4.97 -8.49
C SER A 439 1.11 3.74 -7.66
N GLY A 440 0.10 3.07 -7.09
CA GLY A 440 0.27 1.95 -6.16
C GLY A 440 0.65 2.33 -4.73
N ALA A 441 0.89 3.60 -4.42
CA ALA A 441 1.09 4.14 -3.07
C ALA A 441 0.10 5.28 -2.76
N THR A 442 -1.07 5.26 -3.41
CA THR A 442 -2.05 6.35 -3.45
C THR A 442 -2.59 6.75 -2.08
N TYR A 443 -2.77 5.80 -1.15
CA TYR A 443 -3.31 6.11 0.18
C TYR A 443 -2.28 6.80 1.08
N SER A 444 -1.04 6.32 1.08
CA SER A 444 0.09 7.01 1.73
C SER A 444 0.34 8.39 1.09
N SER A 445 0.17 8.50 -0.23
CA SER A 445 0.26 9.78 -0.95
C SER A 445 -0.82 10.76 -0.49
N ASN A 446 -2.08 10.32 -0.45
CA ASN A 446 -3.20 11.15 -0.01
C ASN A 446 -3.04 11.58 1.45
N GLY A 447 -2.63 10.69 2.36
CA GLY A 447 -2.39 11.06 3.76
C GLY A 447 -1.30 12.13 3.92
N ILE A 448 -0.19 12.05 3.15
CA ILE A 448 0.82 13.13 3.13
C ILE A 448 0.22 14.44 2.58
N ILE A 449 -0.57 14.37 1.50
CA ILE A 449 -1.23 15.54 0.88
C ILE A 449 -2.25 16.18 1.85
N ASP A 450 -3.04 15.38 2.54
CA ASP A 450 -4.12 15.85 3.41
C ASP A 450 -3.55 16.43 4.73
N ALA A 451 -2.53 15.79 5.32
CA ALA A 451 -1.78 16.36 6.44
C ALA A 451 -1.05 17.65 6.03
N ALA A 452 -0.42 17.69 4.84
CA ALA A 452 0.17 18.90 4.30
C ALA A 452 -0.85 20.02 4.10
N ARG A 453 -2.08 19.70 3.67
CA ARG A 453 -3.16 20.69 3.56
C ARG A 453 -3.51 21.26 4.92
N MET A 454 -3.70 20.41 5.94
CA MET A 454 -4.04 20.84 7.29
C MET A 454 -2.93 21.70 7.93
N ALA A 455 -1.65 21.38 7.69
CA ALA A 455 -0.53 22.20 8.15
C ALA A 455 -0.41 23.53 7.37
N LEU A 456 -0.67 23.55 6.07
CA LEU A 456 -0.74 24.78 5.27
C LEU A 456 -1.96 25.65 5.66
N GLU A 457 -3.08 25.05 6.04
CA GLU A 457 -4.27 25.76 6.53
C GLU A 457 -4.00 26.45 7.89
N GLN A 458 -3.28 25.79 8.80
CA GLN A 458 -2.78 26.43 10.04
C GLN A 458 -1.87 27.63 9.78
N ALA A 459 -1.12 27.60 8.67
CA ALA A 459 -0.17 28.65 8.30
C ALA A 459 -0.81 29.86 7.60
N LEU A 460 -2.08 29.80 7.18
CA LEU A 460 -2.72 30.92 6.46
C LEU A 460 -2.74 32.21 7.30
N ASN A 461 -2.54 33.35 6.63
CA ASN A 461 -2.44 34.67 7.26
C ASN A 461 -3.80 35.25 7.67
#